data_AF-A0A435FCM8-F1
#
_entry.id   AF-A0A435FCM8-F1
#
_cell.length_a   1.000
_cell.length_b   1.000
_cell.length_c   1.000
_cell.angle_alpha   90.00
_cell.angle_beta   90.00
_cell.angle_gamma   90.00
#
_symmetry.space_group_name_H-M   'P 1'
#
loop_
_entity.id
_entity.type
_entity.pdbx_description
1 polymer ?
#
loop_
_entity_poly.entity_id
_entity_poly.type
_entity_poly.pdbx_seq_one_letter_code
_entity_poly.pdbx_strand_id
1 'polypeptide(L)'
;MNSLPNPIEADPGRKRELVELAGTLAERIGYNATAIESVRVLRTEAALHDVPVLYEPGAVFVLQGSKRGILEQEVYLYDEEHYLAVSVPVPFR
;
A
#
# COMPACT_ATOMS: atom_id res chain seq x y z
N MET A 1 -22.78 0.54 26.84
CA MET A 1 -21.37 0.55 26.42
C MET A 1 -21.37 0.44 24.91
N ASN A 2 -21.12 1.54 24.20
CA ASN A 2 -21.02 1.52 22.74
C ASN A 2 -19.66 0.92 22.40
N SER A 3 -19.64 -0.33 21.94
CA SER A 3 -18.45 -0.93 21.37
C SER A 3 -18.00 -0.06 20.21
N LEU A 4 -16.75 0.41 20.26
CA LEU A 4 -16.14 1.06 19.12
C LEU A 4 -16.23 0.09 17.93
N PRO A 5 -16.59 0.57 16.73
CA PRO A 5 -16.65 -0.30 15.55
C PRO A 5 -15.29 -0.96 15.39
N ASN A 6 -15.30 -2.28 15.15
CA ASN A 6 -14.08 -3.01 14.86
C ASN A 6 -13.46 -2.40 13.58
N PRO A 7 -12.28 -1.77 13.65
CA PRO A 7 -11.70 -1.09 12.49
C PRO A 7 -11.29 -2.06 11.37
N ILE A 8 -11.34 -3.37 11.63
CA ILE A 8 -11.04 -4.45 10.68
C ILE A 8 -12.31 -4.96 9.98
N GLU A 9 -13.52 -4.64 10.48
CA GLU A 9 -14.74 -4.99 9.74
C GLU A 9 -14.79 -4.20 8.43
N ALA A 10 -14.59 -4.91 7.33
CA ALA A 10 -14.53 -4.34 6.00
C ALA A 10 -15.90 -3.85 5.55
N ASP A 11 -16.14 -2.54 5.68
CA ASP A 11 -17.21 -1.86 4.97
C ASP A 11 -16.71 -1.43 3.58
N PRO A 12 -17.27 -1.98 2.48
CA PRO A 12 -16.91 -1.59 1.12
C PRO A 12 -17.06 -0.08 0.85
N GLY A 13 -17.99 0.60 1.53
CA GLY A 13 -18.15 2.05 1.44
C GLY A 13 -16.93 2.79 1.99
N ARG A 14 -16.37 2.28 3.08
CA ARG A 14 -15.20 2.85 3.76
C ARG A 14 -13.89 2.63 3.00
N LYS A 15 -13.76 1.51 2.29
CA LYS A 15 -12.65 1.27 1.34
C LYS A 15 -12.65 2.33 0.23
N ARG A 16 -13.82 2.64 -0.35
CA ARG A 16 -13.94 3.65 -1.41
C ARG A 16 -13.61 5.05 -0.92
N GLU A 17 -14.15 5.45 0.24
CA GLU A 17 -13.84 6.74 0.87
C GLU A 17 -12.33 6.89 1.11
N LEU A 18 -11.66 5.83 1.58
CA LEU A 18 -10.22 5.84 1.81
C LEU A 18 -9.43 6.04 0.50
N VAL A 19 -9.83 5.38 -0.60
CA VAL A 19 -9.20 5.57 -1.92
C VAL A 19 -9.41 6.99 -2.43
N GLU A 20 -10.60 7.56 -2.27
CA GLU A 20 -10.91 8.93 -2.67
C GLU A 20 -10.05 9.94 -1.89
N LEU A 21 -9.98 9.79 -0.55
CA LEU A 21 -9.13 10.62 0.30
C LEU A 21 -7.64 10.48 -0.06
N ALA A 22 -7.15 9.25 -0.27
CA ALA A 22 -5.78 9.03 -0.70
C ALA A 22 -5.49 9.64 -2.08
N GLY A 23 -6.48 9.65 -2.97
CA GLY A 23 -6.41 10.33 -4.26
C GLY A 23 -6.14 11.83 -4.13
N THR A 24 -6.71 12.50 -3.11
CA THR A 24 -6.42 13.92 -2.83
C THR A 24 -4.98 14.17 -2.37
N LEU A 25 -4.31 13.17 -1.80
CA LEU A 25 -2.91 13.23 -1.37
C LEU A 25 -1.93 12.81 -2.47
N ALA A 26 -2.42 12.16 -3.53
CA ALA A 26 -1.63 11.57 -4.61
C ALA A 26 -1.82 12.31 -5.94
N GLU A 27 -1.58 13.62 -5.91
CA GLU A 27 -1.78 14.52 -7.05
C GLU A 27 -0.91 14.16 -8.27
N ARG A 28 0.26 13.55 -8.04
CA ARG A 28 1.24 13.22 -9.09
C ARG A 28 1.45 11.72 -9.23
N ILE A 29 1.81 11.26 -10.43
CA ILE A 29 2.32 9.90 -10.65
C ILE A 29 3.65 9.75 -9.88
N GLY A 30 3.85 8.60 -9.24
CA GLY A 30 5.00 8.31 -8.39
C GLY A 30 4.71 8.57 -6.91
N TYR A 31 5.78 8.88 -6.15
CA TYR A 31 5.67 9.10 -4.71
C TYR A 31 5.20 10.52 -4.39
N ASN A 32 4.23 10.61 -3.50
CA ASN A 32 3.69 11.85 -2.94
C ASN A 32 3.91 11.82 -1.42
N ALA A 33 4.57 12.85 -0.90
CA ALA A 33 4.74 13.02 0.54
C ALA A 33 3.41 13.39 1.20
N THR A 34 3.23 13.02 2.46
CA THR A 34 2.09 13.47 3.28
C THR A 34 2.57 14.40 4.38
N ALA A 35 1.63 14.91 5.19
CA ALA A 35 1.97 15.66 6.41
C ALA A 35 2.67 14.80 7.48
N ILE A 36 2.61 13.47 7.36
CA ILE A 36 3.31 12.52 8.24
C ILE A 36 4.57 12.07 7.51
N GLU A 37 5.75 12.39 8.06
CA GLU A 37 7.05 12.16 7.41
C GLU A 37 7.28 10.70 6.96
N SER A 38 6.87 9.74 7.77
CA SER A 38 7.04 8.31 7.49
C SER A 38 5.98 7.71 6.56
N VAL A 39 4.99 8.51 6.14
CA VAL A 39 3.89 8.07 5.28
C VAL A 39 3.96 8.79 3.94
N ARG A 40 4.00 8.00 2.87
CA ARG A 40 3.98 8.48 1.49
C ARG A 40 2.99 7.66 0.67
N VAL A 41 2.35 8.30 -0.31
CA VAL A 41 1.40 7.64 -1.22
C VAL A 41 2.08 7.44 -2.57
N LEU A 42 2.07 6.19 -3.06
CA LEU A 42 2.52 5.87 -4.41
C LEU A 42 1.30 5.78 -5.32
N ARG A 43 1.27 6.59 -6.38
CA ARG A 43 0.27 6.48 -7.45
C ARG A 43 0.92 6.01 -8.73
N THR A 44 0.31 5.02 -9.37
CA THR A 44 0.65 4.60 -10.73
C THR A 44 -0.63 4.57 -11.56
N GLU A 45 -0.53 4.94 -12.83
CA GLU A 45 -1.63 4.86 -13.80
C GLU A 45 -1.42 3.72 -14.81
N ALA A 46 -0.30 3.01 -14.70
CA ALA A 46 0.04 1.87 -15.53
C ALA A 46 0.52 0.70 -14.67
N ALA A 47 0.36 -0.52 -15.20
CA ALA A 47 0.96 -1.70 -14.61
C ALA A 47 2.49 -1.62 -14.75
N LEU A 48 3.18 -1.65 -13.61
CA LEU A 48 4.63 -1.74 -13.54
C LEU A 48 5.03 -3.22 -13.51
N HIS A 49 6.02 -3.59 -14.32
CA HIS A 49 6.46 -4.98 -14.46
C HIS A 49 7.95 -5.07 -14.16
N ASP A 50 8.34 -6.04 -13.32
CA ASP A 50 9.72 -6.41 -12.98
C ASP A 50 10.59 -5.18 -12.62
N VAL A 51 10.11 -4.40 -11.64
CA VAL A 51 10.79 -3.18 -11.19
C VAL A 51 11.57 -3.51 -9.92
N PRO A 52 12.91 -3.54 -9.96
CA PRO A 52 13.70 -3.83 -8.77
C PRO A 52 13.51 -2.72 -7.73
N VAL A 53 13.22 -3.11 -6.50
CA VAL A 53 12.99 -2.20 -5.37
C VAL A 53 13.68 -2.73 -4.13
N LEU A 54 14.48 -1.89 -3.48
CA LEU A 54 14.93 -2.12 -2.12
C LEU A 54 13.88 -1.55 -1.16
N TYR A 55 13.24 -2.42 -0.38
CA TYR A 55 12.32 -1.98 0.66
C TYR A 55 13.08 -1.67 1.94
N GLU A 56 12.95 -0.42 2.42
CA GLU A 56 13.32 -0.06 3.78
C GLU A 56 12.34 -0.70 4.78
N PRO A 57 12.76 -0.91 6.05
CA PRO A 57 11.86 -1.39 7.10
C PRO A 57 10.60 -0.54 7.21
N GLY A 58 9.44 -1.18 7.21
CA GLY A 58 8.15 -0.52 7.17
C GLY A 58 7.02 -1.44 6.71
N ALA A 59 5.87 -0.83 6.42
CA ALA A 59 4.70 -1.54 5.92
C ALA A 59 4.17 -0.88 4.64
N VAL A 60 3.65 -1.70 3.73
CA VAL A 60 3.05 -1.28 2.46
C VAL A 60 1.61 -1.74 2.43
N PHE A 61 0.69 -0.79 2.37
CA PHE A 61 -0.74 -1.02 2.23
C PHE A 61 -1.16 -0.68 0.80
N VAL A 62 -1.92 -1.56 0.16
CA VAL A 62 -2.49 -1.29 -1.16
C VAL A 62 -3.94 -0.86 -0.96
N LEU A 63 -4.26 0.36 -1.36
CA LEU A 63 -5.62 0.90 -1.22
C LEU A 63 -6.50 0.54 -2.42
N GLN A 64 -5.90 0.38 -3.59
CA GLN A 64 -6.58 0.02 -4.83
C GLN A 64 -5.64 -0.77 -5.73
N GLY A 65 -6.14 -1.86 -6.32
CA GLY A 65 -5.37 -2.76 -7.17
C GLY A 65 -4.62 -3.82 -6.37
N SER A 66 -3.50 -4.30 -6.90
CA SER A 66 -2.63 -5.24 -6.22
C SER A 66 -1.18 -5.03 -6.62
N LYS A 67 -0.26 -5.54 -5.79
CA LYS A 67 1.15 -5.58 -6.10
C LYS A 67 1.70 -6.97 -5.84
N ARG A 68 2.59 -7.41 -6.73
CA ARG A 68 3.34 -8.66 -6.61
C ARG A 68 4.80 -8.27 -6.45
N GLY A 69 5.44 -8.80 -5.42
CA GLY A 69 6.88 -8.72 -5.23
C GLY A 69 7.47 -10.11 -5.24
N ILE A 70 8.55 -10.29 -5.98
CA ILE A 70 9.33 -11.52 -5.99
C ILE A 70 10.54 -11.33 -5.07
N LEU A 71 10.67 -12.20 -4.08
CA LEU A 71 11.86 -12.30 -3.23
C LEU A 71 12.40 -13.71 -3.37
N GLU A 72 13.62 -13.83 -3.90
CA GLU A 72 14.23 -15.09 -4.30
C GLU A 72 13.36 -15.85 -5.32
N GLN A 73 12.65 -16.90 -4.90
CA GLN A 73 11.76 -17.71 -5.74
C GLN A 73 10.29 -17.62 -5.29
N GLU A 74 10.01 -16.80 -4.27
CA GLU A 74 8.70 -16.67 -3.65
C GLU A 74 7.99 -15.41 -4.13
N VAL A 75 6.68 -15.55 -4.40
CA VAL A 75 5.83 -14.44 -4.84
C VAL A 75 4.96 -13.97 -3.67
N TYR A 76 5.11 -12.71 -3.31
CA TYR A 76 4.31 -12.03 -2.30
C TYR A 76 3.26 -11.17 -3.01
N LEU A 77 2.00 -11.60 -2.97
CA LEU A 77 0.85 -10.81 -3.43
C LEU A 77 0.28 -10.04 -2.24
N TYR A 78 0.08 -8.74 -2.42
CA TYR A 78 -0.59 -7.89 -1.45
C TYR A 78 -1.52 -6.91 -2.18
N ASP A 79 -2.68 -6.67 -1.58
CA ASP A 79 -3.84 -6.00 -2.16
C ASP A 79 -4.64 -5.28 -1.06
N GLU A 80 -5.90 -4.94 -1.33
CA GLU A 80 -6.76 -4.25 -0.36
C GLU A 80 -7.06 -5.05 0.92
N GLU A 81 -6.75 -6.36 0.96
CA GLU A 81 -6.96 -7.22 2.13
C GLU A 81 -5.65 -7.69 2.77
N HIS A 82 -4.54 -7.59 2.04
CA HIS A 82 -3.22 -8.07 2.47
C HIS A 82 -2.18 -6.96 2.36
N TYR A 83 -1.39 -6.76 3.41
CA TYR A 83 -0.28 -5.79 3.41
C TYR A 83 1.07 -6.51 3.47
N LEU A 84 2.13 -5.83 2.99
CA LEU A 84 3.51 -6.32 3.12
C LEU A 84 4.18 -5.61 4.29
N ALA A 85 4.77 -6.37 5.22
CA ALA A 85 5.61 -5.84 6.28
C ALA A 85 7.06 -6.30 6.10
N VAL A 86 7.98 -5.38 6.32
CA VAL A 86 9.42 -5.59 6.14
C VAL A 86 10.13 -5.11 7.41
N SER A 87 10.92 -5.98 8.04
CA SER A 87 11.67 -5.64 9.26
C SER A 87 13.15 -5.32 9.01
N VAL A 88 13.69 -5.71 7.85
CA VAL A 88 15.07 -5.49 7.43
C VAL A 88 15.11 -5.14 5.94
N PRO A 89 16.12 -4.41 5.45
CA PRO A 89 16.21 -4.10 4.02
C PRO A 89 16.20 -5.36 3.15
N VAL A 90 15.26 -5.45 2.21
CA VAL A 90 15.08 -6.63 1.33
C VAL A 90 14.93 -6.22 -0.14
N PRO A 91 15.66 -6.87 -1.06
CA PRO A 91 15.58 -6.57 -2.49
C PRO A 91 14.46 -7.38 -3.15
N PHE A 92 13.37 -6.70 -3.48
CA PHE A 92 12.28 -7.26 -4.28
C PHE A 92 12.46 -6.96 -5.78
N ARG A 93 11.83 -7.78 -6.61
CA ARG A 93 11.62 -7.54 -8.05
C ARG A 93 10.14 -7.58 -8.41
#